data_AF-A0AAP2HJP7-F1
#
_entry.id   AF-A0AAP2HJP7-F1
#
_cell.length_a   1.000
_cell.length_b   1.000
_cell.length_c   1.000
_cell.angle_alpha   90.00
_cell.angle_beta   90.00
_cell.angle_gamma   90.00
#
_symmetry.space_group_name_H-M   'P 1'
#
loop_
_entity.id
_entity.type
_entity.pdbx_description
1 polymer ?
#
loop_
_entity_poly.entity_id
_entity_poly.type
_entity_poly.pdbx_seq_one_letter_code
_entity_poly.pdbx_strand_id
1 'polypeptide(L)'
;MNTNDDNKLPSTSSDAQRLVESLDALQPSKQQQKVLLFEKAYLAIERAIGREVPQKQIVEELEKSGLRLSMGGFRSLLEAERKQRKETGERVRCERCGSNLPHVNDEGSQTNATT
;
A
#
# COMPACT_ATOMS: atom_id res chain seq x y z
N MET A 1 46.85 -23.87 -44.00
CA MET A 1 46.36 -23.91 -42.61
C MET A 1 45.44 -22.72 -42.47
N ASN A 2 44.13 -22.91 -42.65
CA ASN A 2 43.15 -21.81 -42.62
C ASN A 2 42.29 -21.99 -41.38
N THR A 3 42.49 -21.12 -40.39
CA THR A 3 41.66 -20.99 -39.20
C THR A 3 40.43 -20.18 -39.55
N ASN A 4 39.31 -20.86 -39.82
CA ASN A 4 38.00 -20.23 -39.83
C ASN A 4 37.57 -20.08 -38.37
N ASP A 5 37.69 -18.84 -37.89
CA ASP A 5 37.17 -18.39 -36.61
C ASP A 5 35.66 -18.19 -36.79
N ASP A 6 34.88 -19.19 -36.37
CA ASP A 6 33.43 -19.14 -36.26
C ASP A 6 33.04 -18.06 -35.24
N ASN A 7 32.92 -16.82 -35.73
CA ASN A 7 32.35 -15.69 -35.00
C ASN A 7 30.87 -15.96 -34.73
N LYS A 8 30.61 -16.70 -33.65
CA LYS A 8 29.28 -16.95 -33.09
C LYS A 8 28.72 -15.64 -32.55
N LEU A 9 27.96 -14.97 -33.40
CA LEU A 9 27.14 -13.80 -33.08
C LEU A 9 26.35 -14.06 -31.76
N PRO A 10 26.40 -13.16 -30.77
CA PRO A 10 25.77 -13.40 -29.48
C PRO A 10 24.25 -13.31 -29.63
N SER A 11 23.58 -14.41 -29.31
CA SER A 11 22.14 -14.59 -29.27
C SER A 11 21.50 -13.81 -28.11
N THR A 12 21.56 -12.47 -28.15
CA THR A 12 21.09 -11.57 -27.08
C THR A 12 19.57 -11.32 -27.08
N SER A 13 18.87 -11.64 -28.16
CA SER A 13 17.42 -11.35 -28.28
C SER A 13 16.59 -12.18 -27.30
N SER A 14 16.92 -13.47 -27.12
CA SER A 14 16.14 -14.39 -26.27
C SER A 14 16.32 -14.11 -24.78
N ASP A 15 17.52 -13.70 -24.36
CA ASP A 15 17.81 -13.34 -22.98
C ASP A 15 17.15 -12.00 -22.60
N ALA A 16 17.16 -11.03 -23.51
CA ALA A 16 16.44 -9.77 -23.31
C ALA A 16 14.91 -9.99 -23.24
N GLN A 17 14.35 -10.85 -24.09
CA GLN A 17 12.92 -11.19 -24.06
C GLN A 17 12.53 -11.84 -22.73
N ARG A 18 13.30 -12.85 -22.30
CA ARG A 18 13.08 -13.54 -21.02
C ARG A 18 13.21 -12.62 -19.82
N LEU A 19 14.14 -11.67 -19.87
CA LEU A 19 14.29 -10.66 -18.83
C LEU A 19 13.05 -9.76 -18.76
N VAL A 20 12.55 -9.28 -19.89
CA VAL A 20 11.33 -8.46 -19.95
C VAL A 20 10.13 -9.24 -19.45
N GLU A 21 9.93 -10.49 -19.89
CA GLU A 21 8.84 -11.35 -19.39
C GLU A 21 8.94 -11.62 -17.89
N SER A 22 10.16 -11.80 -17.37
CA SER A 22 10.39 -11.97 -15.93
C SER A 22 10.07 -10.69 -15.15
N LEU A 23 10.36 -9.51 -15.72
CA LEU A 23 10.02 -8.22 -15.12
C LEU A 23 8.52 -7.94 -15.20
N ASP A 24 7.85 -8.32 -16.28
CA ASP A 24 6.39 -8.21 -16.42
C ASP A 24 5.66 -9.17 -15.46
N ALA A 25 6.23 -10.35 -15.19
CA ALA A 25 5.70 -11.27 -14.18
C ALA A 25 5.78 -10.71 -12.74
N LEU A 26 6.65 -9.71 -12.49
CA LEU A 26 6.72 -9.00 -11.22
C LEU A 26 5.65 -7.91 -11.08
N GLN A 27 4.89 -7.61 -12.14
CA GLN A 27 3.79 -6.65 -12.04
C GLN A 27 2.74 -7.15 -11.05
N PRO A 28 2.38 -6.35 -10.04
CA PRO A 28 1.34 -6.75 -9.11
C PRO A 28 0.03 -6.93 -9.88
N SER A 29 -0.69 -8.00 -9.54
CA SER A 29 -2.04 -8.19 -10.07
C SER A 29 -2.92 -6.96 -9.80
N LYS A 30 -3.96 -6.77 -10.61
CA LYS A 30 -4.91 -5.64 -10.43
C LYS A 30 -5.46 -5.57 -9.01
N GLN A 31 -5.57 -6.70 -8.31
CA GLN A 31 -6.01 -6.76 -6.92
C GLN A 31 -4.91 -6.28 -5.94
N GLN A 32 -3.67 -6.73 -6.11
CA GLN A 32 -2.53 -6.27 -5.32
C GLN A 32 -2.25 -4.78 -5.52
N GLN A 33 -2.40 -4.29 -6.76
CA GLN A 33 -2.24 -2.87 -7.06
C GLN A 33 -3.25 -2.00 -6.29
N LYS A 34 -4.49 -2.48 -6.10
CA LYS A 34 -5.48 -1.79 -5.27
C LYS A 34 -5.06 -1.71 -3.80
N VAL A 35 -4.53 -2.81 -3.26
CA VAL A 35 -4.05 -2.87 -1.87
C VAL A 35 -2.87 -1.91 -1.69
N LEU A 36 -1.87 -1.96 -2.57
CA LEU A 36 -0.70 -1.07 -2.52
C LEU A 36 -1.08 0.42 -2.65
N LEU A 37 -2.06 0.74 -3.50
CA LEU A 37 -2.57 2.12 -3.60
C LEU A 37 -3.30 2.55 -2.34
N PHE A 38 -4.09 1.66 -1.73
CA PHE A 38 -4.78 1.91 -0.47
C PHE A 38 -3.80 2.13 0.68
N GLU A 39 -2.78 1.27 0.82
CA GLU A 39 -1.71 1.39 1.82
C GLU A 39 -0.97 2.73 1.69
N LYS A 40 -0.63 3.13 0.46
CA LYS A 40 -0.01 4.45 0.18
C LYS A 40 -0.91 5.61 0.57
N ALA A 41 -2.22 5.47 0.34
CA ALA A 41 -3.21 6.50 0.67
C ALA A 41 -3.66 6.49 2.14
N TYR A 42 -3.34 5.43 2.90
CA TYR A 42 -3.86 5.20 4.25
C TYR A 42 -3.63 6.38 5.19
N LEU A 43 -2.44 6.98 5.17
CA LEU A 43 -2.12 8.17 5.97
C LEU A 43 -3.03 9.37 5.67
N ALA A 44 -3.36 9.57 4.40
CA ALA A 44 -4.25 10.62 3.97
C ALA A 44 -5.72 10.30 4.33
N ILE A 45 -6.12 9.03 4.20
CA ILE A 45 -7.45 8.53 4.58
C ILE A 45 -7.69 8.74 6.08
N GLU A 46 -6.80 8.26 6.94
CA GLU A 46 -6.92 8.43 8.39
C GLU A 46 -6.92 9.91 8.78
N ARG A 47 -6.13 10.74 8.11
CA ARG A 47 -6.14 12.20 8.32
C ARG A 47 -7.48 12.83 7.93
N ALA A 48 -8.08 12.39 6.83
CA ALA A 48 -9.40 12.87 6.42
C ALA A 48 -10.47 12.43 7.44
N ILE A 49 -10.41 11.17 7.91
CA ILE A 49 -11.30 10.67 8.96
C ILE A 49 -11.13 11.46 10.27
N GLY A 50 -9.90 11.73 10.69
CA GLY A 50 -9.61 12.54 11.88
C GLY A 50 -10.02 14.01 11.77
N ARG A 51 -10.28 14.49 10.55
CA ARG A 51 -10.86 15.82 10.27
C ARG A 51 -12.38 15.75 10.04
N GLU A 52 -13.00 14.63 10.38
CA GLU A 52 -14.44 14.39 10.23
C GLU A 52 -14.93 14.48 8.78
N VAL A 53 -14.05 14.25 7.80
CA VAL A 53 -14.43 14.18 6.39
C VAL A 53 -15.32 12.95 6.18
N PRO A 54 -16.49 13.09 5.53
CA PRO A 54 -17.38 11.96 5.29
C PRO A 54 -16.68 10.86 4.47
N GLN A 55 -16.79 9.61 4.93
CA GLN A 55 -16.16 8.45 4.26
C GLN A 55 -16.56 8.33 2.78
N LYS A 56 -17.79 8.72 2.42
CA LYS A 56 -18.23 8.75 1.01
C LYS A 56 -17.37 9.68 0.15
N GLN A 57 -17.04 10.88 0.65
CA GLN A 57 -16.18 11.81 -0.09
C GLN A 57 -14.76 11.27 -0.24
N ILE A 58 -14.26 10.58 0.80
CA ILE A 58 -12.95 9.91 0.74
C ILE A 58 -12.96 8.83 -0.35
N VAL A 59 -14.00 8.00 -0.40
CA VAL A 59 -14.15 6.96 -1.43
C VAL A 59 -14.23 7.57 -2.81
N GLU A 60 -15.04 8.61 -3.03
CA GLU A 60 -15.13 9.32 -4.31
C GLU A 60 -13.76 9.86 -4.77
N GLU A 61 -12.96 10.41 -3.86
CA GLU A 61 -11.63 10.92 -4.17
C GLU A 61 -10.63 9.80 -4.50
N LEU A 62 -10.75 8.65 -3.82
CA LEU A 62 -9.99 7.45 -4.16
C LEU A 62 -10.39 6.91 -5.54
N GLU A 63 -11.67 6.95 -5.90
CA GLU A 63 -12.12 6.54 -7.24
C GLU A 63 -11.53 7.43 -8.35
N LYS A 64 -11.48 8.76 -8.14
CA LYS A 64 -10.82 9.70 -9.06
C LYS A 64 -9.32 9.40 -9.22
N SER A 65 -8.69 8.90 -8.17
CA SER A 65 -7.29 8.49 -8.15
C SER A 65 -7.06 7.11 -8.80
N GLY A 66 -8.10 6.49 -9.37
CA GLY A 66 -8.04 5.19 -10.05
C GLY A 66 -8.36 3.99 -9.15
N LEU A 67 -8.68 4.22 -7.87
CA LEU A 67 -8.99 3.17 -6.90
C LEU A 67 -10.51 3.04 -6.71
N ARG A 68 -11.15 2.28 -7.61
CA ARG A 68 -12.59 2.00 -7.53
C ARG A 68 -12.88 1.00 -6.40
N LEU A 69 -13.52 1.50 -5.34
CA LEU A 69 -13.88 0.73 -4.15
C LEU A 69 -15.35 0.95 -3.84
N SER A 70 -16.06 -0.14 -3.53
CA SER A 70 -17.37 -0.01 -2.88
C SER A 70 -17.18 0.48 -1.44
N MET A 71 -18.20 1.09 -0.85
CA MET A 71 -18.18 1.47 0.57
C MET A 71 -17.86 0.28 1.50
N GLY A 72 -18.32 -0.93 1.15
CA GLY A 72 -17.97 -2.15 1.87
C GLY A 72 -16.49 -2.50 1.73
N GLY A 73 -15.96 -2.46 0.49
CA GLY A 73 -14.55 -2.73 0.23
C GLY A 73 -13.61 -1.72 0.89
N PHE A 74 -13.99 -0.43 0.91
CA PHE A 74 -13.25 0.61 1.63
C PHE A 74 -13.18 0.31 3.13
N ARG A 75 -14.30 -0.05 3.77
CA ARG A 75 -14.32 -0.40 5.20
C ARG A 75 -13.49 -1.64 5.50
N SER A 76 -13.60 -2.69 4.68
CA SER A 76 -12.80 -3.91 4.85
C SER A 76 -11.30 -3.65 4.72
N LEU A 77 -10.88 -2.85 3.74
CA LEU A 77 -9.47 -2.47 3.58
C LEU A 77 -8.98 -1.60 4.73
N LEU A 78 -9.79 -0.64 5.18
CA LEU A 78 -9.46 0.22 6.30
C LEU A 78 -9.28 -0.58 7.59
N GLU A 79 -10.18 -1.53 7.86
CA GLU A 79 -10.12 -2.39 9.03
C GLU A 79 -8.93 -3.36 8.97
N ALA A 80 -8.67 -3.96 7.81
CA ALA A 80 -7.52 -4.84 7.60
C ALA A 80 -6.19 -4.10 7.84
N GLU A 81 -6.05 -2.89 7.30
CA GLU A 81 -4.85 -2.07 7.46
C GLU A 81 -4.69 -1.57 8.91
N ARG A 82 -5.78 -1.14 9.55
CA ARG A 82 -5.77 -0.81 10.98
C ARG A 82 -5.35 -2.00 11.85
N LYS A 83 -5.86 -3.19 11.54
CA LYS A 83 -5.50 -4.43 12.26
C LYS A 83 -4.03 -4.77 12.06
N GLN A 84 -3.53 -4.76 10.82
CA GLN A 84 -2.14 -5.06 10.50
C GLN A 84 -1.17 -4.11 11.22
N ARG A 85 -1.47 -2.81 11.23
CA ARG A 85 -0.65 -1.79 11.92
C ARG A 85 -0.73 -1.91 13.44
N LYS A 86 -1.89 -2.29 13.99
CA LYS A 86 -2.03 -2.62 15.42
C LYS A 86 -1.17 -3.81 15.81
N GLU A 87 -1.15 -4.86 14.99
CA GLU A 87 -0.32 -6.06 15.22
C GLU A 87 1.18 -5.76 15.10
N THR A 88 1.56 -4.85 14.21
CA THR A 88 2.95 -4.41 14.02
C THR A 88 3.38 -3.39 15.08
N GLY A 89 2.44 -2.81 15.84
CA GLY A 89 2.70 -1.76 16.83
C GLY A 89 3.07 -0.41 16.22
N GLU A 90 2.88 -0.23 14.91
CA GLU A 90 3.27 0.98 14.20
C GLU A 90 2.25 2.10 14.45
N ARG A 91 2.67 3.10 15.25
CA ARG A 91 1.88 4.30 15.51
C ARG A 91 2.06 5.28 14.37
N VAL A 92 1.00 5.47 13.59
CA VAL A 92 1.00 6.45 12.52
C VAL A 92 0.95 7.86 13.10
N ARG A 93 2.05 8.59 12.93
CA ARG A 93 2.11 10.02 13.17
C ARG A 93 1.75 10.78 11.91
N CYS A 94 0.89 11.77 12.03
CA CYS A 94 0.67 12.69 10.94
C CYS A 94 1.88 13.61 10.78
N GLU A 95 2.68 13.44 9.72
CA GLU A 95 3.85 14.29 9.45
C GLU A 95 3.54 15.79 9.27
N ARG A 96 2.27 16.13 8.99
CA ARG A 96 1.84 17.52 8.77
C ARG A 96 1.30 18.23 10.02
N CYS A 97 0.70 17.51 10.97
CA CYS A 97 0.15 18.13 12.18
C CYS A 97 0.68 17.53 13.49
N GLY A 98 1.58 16.55 13.43
CA GLY A 98 2.18 15.91 14.60
C GLY A 98 1.23 15.04 15.43
N SER A 99 -0.08 15.10 15.17
CA SER A 99 -1.09 14.33 15.89
C SER A 99 -0.90 12.83 15.63
N ASN A 100 -0.93 12.04 16.71
CA ASN A 100 -1.17 10.61 16.59
C ASN A 100 -2.61 10.45 16.11
N LEU A 101 -2.80 9.77 14.98
CA LEU A 101 -4.15 9.49 14.49
C LEU A 101 -4.85 8.61 15.55
N PRO A 102 -6.07 9.00 15.99
CA PRO A 102 -6.72 8.34 17.11
C PRO A 102 -6.94 6.88 16.78
N HIS A 103 -6.25 6.03 17.52
CA HIS A 103 -6.55 4.61 17.58
C HIS A 103 -7.94 4.51 18.20
N VAL A 104 -8.96 4.23 17.39
CA VAL A 104 -10.30 3.98 17.94
C VAL A 104 -10.18 2.79 18.91
N ASN A 105 -10.49 3.07 20.17
CA ASN A 105 -10.40 2.25 21.38
C ASN A 105 -9.10 2.42 22.19
N ASP A 106 -8.94 3.61 22.76
CA ASP A 106 -8.31 3.75 24.08
C ASP A 106 -9.41 3.50 25.13
N GLU A 107 -9.66 2.22 25.41
CA GLU A 107 -10.31 1.85 26.67
C GLU A 107 -9.20 1.55 27.69
N GLY A 108 -8.84 2.59 28.44
CA GLY A 108 -8.47 2.48 29.85
C GLY A 108 -7.12 1.85 30.18
N SER A 109 -6.01 2.55 29.95
CA SER A 109 -4.84 2.39 30.82
C SER A 109 -5.01 3.27 32.06
N GLN A 110 -5.78 2.77 33.04
CA GLN A 110 -5.74 3.28 34.41
C GLN A 110 -4.34 3.01 34.98
N THR A 111 -3.55 4.06 35.17
CA THR A 111 -2.33 4.01 35.96
C THR A 111 -2.70 3.96 37.44
N ASN A 112 -2.62 2.78 38.04
CA ASN A 112 -2.59 2.63 39.49
C ASN A 112 -1.20 3.07 40.00
N ALA A 113 -1.15 4.29 40.54
CA ALA A 113 -0.04 4.76 41.35
C ALA A 113 -0.11 4.04 42.72
N THR A 114 0.92 3.25 43.02
CA THR A 114 1.12 2.62 44.33
C THR A 114 1.93 3.57 45.21
N THR A 115 1.33 3.94 46.35
CA THR A 115 1.93 4.65 47.49
C THR A 115 2.94 3.78 48.22
#